data_AF-A0A3E5GMG1-F1
#
_entry.id   AF-A0A3E5GMG1-F1
#
_cell.length_a   1.000
_cell.length_b   1.000
_cell.length_c   1.000
_cell.angle_alpha   90.00
_cell.angle_beta   90.00
_cell.angle_gamma   90.00
#
_symmetry.space_group_name_H-M   'P 1'
#
loop_
_entity.id
_entity.type
_entity.pdbx_description
1 polymer ?
#
loop_
_entity_poly.entity_id
_entity_poly.type
_entity_poly.pdbx_seq_one_letter_code
_entity_poly.pdbx_strand_id
1 'polypeptide(L)'
;MTIIDRIFQKVAELSIPHFFITVEFPAIGNEMPERIETFLWEKYRAILRGASGRKFVYTEGEWRLIFTFFPTNKVVDERYALKNKVQMKFHK
;
A
#
# COMPACT_ATOMS: atom_id res chain seq x y z
N MET A 1 -16.15 -12.93 7.25
CA MET A 1 -14.95 -12.08 7.19
C MET A 1 -13.88 -12.84 6.43
N THR A 2 -13.54 -12.38 5.23
CA THR A 2 -12.56 -13.02 4.34
C THR A 2 -11.13 -12.79 4.85
N ILE A 3 -10.15 -13.52 4.31
CA ILE A 3 -8.73 -13.29 4.63
C ILE A 3 -8.30 -11.88 4.18
N ILE A 4 -8.83 -11.40 3.06
CA ILE A 4 -8.60 -10.02 2.58
C ILE A 4 -9.11 -8.99 3.60
N ASP A 5 -10.31 -9.19 4.17
CA ASP A 5 -10.83 -8.29 5.20
C ASP A 5 -9.92 -8.27 6.44
N ARG A 6 -9.38 -9.43 6.83
CA ARG A 6 -8.42 -9.54 7.94
C ARG A 6 -7.11 -8.83 7.63
N ILE A 7 -6.61 -8.91 6.40
CA ILE A 7 -5.42 -8.18 5.95
C ILE A 7 -5.68 -6.68 6.00
N PHE A 8 -6.81 -6.21 5.48
CA PHE A 8 -7.20 -4.80 5.56
C PHE A 8 -7.29 -4.33 7.00
N GLN A 9 -7.94 -5.09 7.88
CA GLN A 9 -8.06 -4.76 9.29
C GLN A 9 -6.67 -4.67 9.94
N LYS A 10 -5.79 -5.65 9.72
CA LYS A 10 -4.43 -5.64 10.28
C LYS A 10 -3.63 -4.44 9.81
N VAL A 11 -3.73 -4.07 8.52
CA VAL A 11 -3.05 -2.88 7.97
C VAL A 11 -3.64 -1.58 8.52
N ALA A 12 -4.95 -1.52 8.72
CA ALA A 12 -5.63 -0.35 9.28
C ALA A 12 -5.34 -0.15 10.78
N GLU A 13 -5.22 -1.24 11.54
CA GLU A 13 -4.81 -1.21 12.96
C GLU A 13 -3.33 -0.83 13.13
N LEU A 14 -2.51 -1.10 12.10
CA LEU A 14 -1.12 -0.66 12.03
C LEU A 14 -1.02 0.86 11.82
N SER A 15 -1.02 1.60 12.92
CA SER A 15 -0.83 3.04 12.91
C SER A 15 0.63 3.38 12.58
N ILE A 16 0.92 3.64 11.30
CA ILE A 16 2.21 4.15 10.84
C ILE A 16 2.18 5.69 10.87
N PRO A 17 2.96 6.36 11.74
CA PRO A 17 2.88 7.80 11.89
C PRO A 17 3.21 8.56 10.60
N HIS A 18 2.42 9.59 10.30
CA HIS A 18 2.54 10.46 9.13
C HIS A 18 2.30 9.80 7.76
N PHE A 19 1.85 8.54 7.74
CA PHE A 19 1.54 7.84 6.51
C PHE A 19 0.15 7.21 6.54
N PHE A 20 -0.55 7.36 5.42
CA PHE A 20 -1.69 6.56 5.04
C PHE A 20 -1.20 5.44 4.12
N ILE A 21 -1.65 4.20 4.35
CA ILE A 21 -1.18 3.03 3.60
C ILE A 21 -2.35 2.44 2.83
N THR A 22 -2.16 2.27 1.52
CA THR A 22 -3.06 1.46 0.70
C THR A 22 -2.45 0.09 0.45
N VAL A 23 -3.30 -0.91 0.22
CA VAL A 23 -2.91 -2.24 -0.21
C VAL A 23 -3.68 -2.61 -1.48
N GLU A 24 -2.94 -3.01 -2.52
CA GLU A 24 -3.50 -3.63 -3.73
C GLU A 24 -3.17 -5.14 -3.70
N PHE A 25 -4.08 -5.97 -4.22
CA PHE A 25 -3.94 -7.44 -4.23
C PHE A 25 -3.78 -8.00 -5.65
N PRO A 26 -2.61 -7.84 -6.31
CA PRO A 26 -2.35 -8.46 -7.61
C PRO A 26 -2.46 -9.98 -7.65
N ALA A 27 -2.17 -10.67 -6.54
CA ALA A 27 -2.36 -12.12 -6.41
C ALA A 27 -2.90 -12.44 -5.01
N ILE A 28 -3.87 -13.36 -4.96
CA ILE A 28 -4.57 -13.78 -3.77
C ILE A 28 -4.04 -15.16 -3.38
N GLY A 29 -3.70 -15.32 -2.11
CA GLY A 29 -3.35 -16.62 -1.53
C GLY A 29 -4.44 -17.18 -0.63
N ASN A 30 -4.29 -18.43 -0.22
CA ASN A 30 -5.27 -19.10 0.63
C ASN A 30 -4.96 -19.02 2.13
N GLU A 31 -3.72 -18.73 2.52
CA GLU A 31 -3.28 -18.71 3.92
C GLU A 31 -3.10 -17.28 4.44
N MET A 32 -3.14 -17.04 5.75
CA MET A 32 -2.94 -15.69 6.30
C MET A 32 -1.45 -15.31 6.25
N PRO A 33 -1.06 -14.22 5.57
CA PRO A 33 0.32 -13.74 5.59
C PRO A 33 0.72 -13.24 7.00
N GLU A 34 1.84 -13.74 7.51
CA GLU A 34 2.26 -13.50 8.90
C GLU A 34 3.10 -12.22 9.03
N ARG A 35 3.97 -11.95 8.04
CA ARG A 35 5.06 -10.96 8.14
C ARG A 35 4.71 -9.56 7.62
N ILE A 36 3.45 -9.27 7.34
CA ILE A 36 3.00 -7.94 6.85
C ILE A 36 3.46 -6.83 7.79
N GLU A 37 3.25 -7.00 9.09
CA GLU A 37 3.55 -5.97 10.09
C GLU A 37 5.04 -5.62 10.11
N THR A 38 5.89 -6.63 10.24
CA THR A 38 7.35 -6.47 10.22
C THR A 38 7.80 -5.79 8.93
N PHE A 39 7.26 -6.20 7.79
CA PHE A 39 7.56 -5.61 6.50
C PHE A 39 7.20 -4.12 6.44
N LEU A 40 6.00 -3.74 6.89
CA LEU A 40 5.57 -2.33 6.88
C LEU A 40 6.46 -1.46 7.78
N TRP A 41 6.83 -1.95 8.96
CA TRP A 41 7.75 -1.25 9.86
C TRP A 41 9.16 -1.10 9.29
N GLU A 42 9.68 -2.11 8.61
CA GLU A 42 10.96 -2.02 7.91
C GLU A 42 10.94 -0.96 6.81
N LYS A 43 9.87 -0.92 5.99
CA LYS A 43 9.73 0.08 4.92
C LYS A 43 9.55 1.48 5.50
N TYR A 44 8.78 1.62 6.58
CA TYR A 44 8.65 2.88 7.29
C TYR A 44 10.00 3.40 7.81
N ARG A 45 10.82 2.54 8.44
CA ARG A 45 12.17 2.91 8.89
C ARG A 45 13.08 3.32 7.72
N ALA A 46 13.01 2.62 6.59
CA ALA A 46 13.76 2.97 5.40
C ALA A 46 13.34 4.36 4.85
N ILE A 47 12.03 4.63 4.84
CA ILE A 47 11.45 5.93 4.49
C ILE A 47 12.00 7.04 5.40
N LEU A 48 12.04 6.82 6.72
CA LEU A 48 12.56 7.80 7.67
C LEU A 48 14.05 8.08 7.47
N ARG A 49 14.82 7.08 7.00
CA ARG A 49 16.24 7.22 6.65
C ARG A 49 16.48 7.90 5.29
N GLY A 50 15.43 8.34 4.61
CA GLY A 50 15.53 9.10 3.35
C GLY A 50 15.25 8.29 2.09
N ALA A 51 14.69 7.07 2.19
CA ALA A 51 14.27 6.34 0.99
C ALA A 51 13.18 7.13 0.22
N SER A 52 13.38 7.27 -1.09
CA SER A 52 12.46 7.97 -1.98
C SER A 52 11.24 7.12 -2.35
N GLY A 53 11.43 5.79 -2.48
CA GLY A 53 10.37 4.85 -2.83
C GLY A 53 9.21 4.85 -1.84
N ARG A 54 7.98 4.83 -2.36
CA ARG A 54 6.74 4.77 -1.58
C ARG A 54 5.84 3.58 -1.89
N LYS A 55 6.12 2.87 -2.98
CA LYS A 55 5.37 1.69 -3.42
C LYS A 55 6.26 0.46 -3.24
N PHE A 56 5.82 -0.51 -2.46
CA PHE A 56 6.57 -1.70 -2.10
C PHE A 56 5.77 -2.96 -2.41
N VAL A 57 6.45 -3.94 -3.00
CA VAL A 57 5.86 -5.26 -3.27
C VAL A 57 6.19 -6.18 -2.12
N TYR A 58 5.17 -6.86 -1.61
CA TYR A 58 5.26 -7.90 -0.60
C TYR A 58 4.80 -9.23 -1.21
N THR A 59 5.58 -10.28 -0.99
CA THR A 59 5.29 -11.62 -1.46
C THR A 59 5.46 -12.62 -0.32
N GLU A 60 4.45 -13.42 -0.06
CA GLU A 60 4.48 -14.49 0.94
C GLU A 60 3.55 -15.62 0.47
N GLY A 61 4.12 -16.80 0.23
CA GLY A 61 3.40 -17.90 -0.41
C GLY A 61 2.81 -17.46 -1.75
N GLU A 62 1.49 -17.65 -1.90
CA GLU A 62 0.71 -17.27 -3.08
C GLU A 62 0.33 -15.78 -3.12
N TRP A 63 0.54 -15.04 -2.02
CA TRP A 63 0.20 -13.63 -1.96
C TRP A 63 1.19 -12.78 -2.72
N ARG A 64 0.64 -11.84 -3.47
CA ARG A 64 1.36 -10.67 -3.94
C ARG A 64 0.56 -9.44 -3.56
N LEU A 65 1.09 -8.67 -2.62
CA LEU A 65 0.51 -7.44 -2.13
C LEU A 65 1.38 -6.26 -2.55
N ILE A 66 0.74 -5.12 -2.81
CA ILE A 66 1.44 -3.89 -3.12
C ILE A 66 1.00 -2.85 -2.09
N PHE A 67 1.93 -2.41 -1.28
CA PHE A 67 1.72 -1.37 -0.28
C PHE A 67 2.20 -0.02 -0.79
N THR A 68 1.36 1.01 -0.71
CA THR A 68 1.77 2.39 -1.04
C THR A 68 1.65 3.30 0.17
N PHE A 69 2.75 3.96 0.51
CA PHE A 69 2.87 4.89 1.64
C PHE A 69 2.62 6.33 1.18
N PHE A 70 1.44 6.85 1.48
CA PHE A 70 1.05 8.22 1.22
C PHE A 70 1.33 9.11 2.43
N PRO A 71 2.12 10.18 2.30
CA PRO A 71 2.29 11.09 3.41
C PRO A 71 0.97 11.79 3.76
N THR A 72 0.66 11.92 5.04
CA THR A 72 -0.56 12.62 5.50
C THR A 72 -0.35 14.11 5.71
N ASN A 73 0.90 14.57 5.76
CA ASN A 73 1.28 15.94 6.10
C ASN A 73 1.84 16.75 4.92
N LYS A 74 1.90 16.18 3.71
CA LYS A 74 2.40 16.86 2.52
C LYS A 74 1.69 16.35 1.27
N VAL A 75 1.81 17.13 0.20
CA VAL A 75 1.30 16.77 -1.13
C VAL A 75 1.97 15.47 -1.59
N VAL A 76 1.13 14.54 -2.06
CA VAL A 76 1.57 13.27 -2.65
C VAL A 76 2.32 13.56 -3.95
N ASP A 77 3.47 12.91 -4.15
CA ASP A 77 4.23 12.98 -5.39
C ASP A 77 3.36 12.52 -6.57
N GLU A 78 3.40 13.24 -7.68
CA GLU A 78 2.59 12.96 -8.88
C GLU A 78 2.71 11.51 -9.36
N ARG A 79 3.87 10.88 -9.16
CA ARG A 79 4.13 9.46 -9.53
C ARG A 79 3.24 8.47 -8.77
N TYR A 80 2.76 8.86 -7.60
CA TYR A 80 1.87 8.06 -6.75
C TYR A 80 0.45 8.65 -6.69
N ALA A 81 0.21 9.82 -7.30
CA ALA A 81 -1.08 10.48 -7.25
C ALA A 81 -2.18 9.59 -7.83
N LEU A 82 -3.26 9.43 -7.07
CA LEU A 82 -4.48 8.80 -7.54
C LEU A 82 -5.18 9.76 -8.50
N LYS A 83 -4.96 9.59 -9.80
CA LYS A 83 -5.55 10.43 -10.85
C LYS A 83 -6.78 9.77 -11.45
N ASN A 84 -7.88 10.50 -11.49
CA ASN A 84 -9.05 10.09 -12.27
C ASN A 84 -8.72 10.15 -13.77
N LYS A 85 -8.97 9.05 -14.50
CA LYS A 85 -8.93 9.08 -15.97
C LYS A 85 -10.23 9.69 -16.49
N VAL A 86 -10.21 10.98 -16.80
CA VAL A 86 -11.31 11.60 -17.55
C VAL A 86 -11.11 11.26 -19.02
N GLN A 87 -11.92 10.36 -19.57
CA GLN A 87 -11.99 10.17 -21.02
C GLN A 87 -12.68 11.40 -21.63
N MET A 88 -11.91 12.27 -22.27
CA MET A 88 -12.45 13.36 -23.07
C MET A 88 -13.12 12.75 -24.31
N LYS A 89 -14.45 12.66 -24.31
CA LYS A 89 -15.23 12.29 -25.48
C LYS A 89 -15.31 13.50 -26.41
N PHE A 90 -14.48 13.52 -27.45
CA PHE A 90 -14.66 14.45 -28.56
C PHE A 90 -15.92 14.04 -29.33
N HIS A 91 -16.97 14.85 -29.21
CA HIS A 91 -18.11 14.77 -30.13
C HIS A 91 -17.70 15.57 -31.38
N LYS A 92 -17.73 14.90 -32.54
CA LYS A 92 -17.56 15.54 -33.85
C LYS A 92 -18.78 16.37 -34.19
#